data_AF-A0A7G6RHG7-F1
#
_entry.id   AF-A0A7G6RHG7-F1
#
_cell.length_a   1.000
_cell.length_b   1.000
_cell.length_c   1.000
_cell.angle_alpha   90.00
_cell.angle_beta   90.00
_cell.angle_gamma   90.00
#
_symmetry.space_group_name_H-M   'P 1'
#
loop_
_entity.id
_entity.type
_entity.pdbx_description
1 polymer ?
#
loop_
_entity_poly.entity_id
_entity_poly.type
_entity_poly.pdbx_seq_one_letter_code
_entity_poly.pdbx_strand_id
1 'polypeptide(L)'
;MTDAATRFAAVEALKFSEVDRVALHTLGVQALPVAQALEAVLKVEFDKKHGAQCDTPRWRQFQAAYQVAFPAADLDHARAACKLLSEIIAFAENEAARAAGASILLMRGPAGIGKTHTTIDATKERVAAGRAAIAILGQEITAGHDPWSVVAKKLEISPTATKAEVIGVLATYAEKTGAPFVVIVDAVNETPDRKRWRSWLPQLTADLVGQPIKVLLTCRDIFVDDTLGATGAGLVSFTHTLKLLTASTTRPTPLRPSTRSARLPRWWPSPNSPTRSFCIWSVARRSAASGRGFPAVRSASPR
;
A
#
# COMPACT_ATOMS: atom_id res chain seq x y z
N MET A 1 -2.51 -17.21 4.06
CA MET A 1 -2.45 -16.19 2.98
C MET A 1 -2.94 -14.79 3.37
N THR A 2 -3.57 -14.54 4.54
CA THR A 2 -4.25 -13.25 4.77
C THR A 2 -3.37 -12.08 5.23
N ASP A 3 -2.27 -12.31 5.94
CA ASP A 3 -1.57 -11.20 6.62
C ASP A 3 -0.64 -10.41 5.68
N ALA A 4 0.27 -11.09 4.98
CA ALA A 4 1.14 -10.47 3.99
C ALA A 4 0.34 -9.85 2.83
N ALA A 5 -0.63 -10.59 2.26
CA ALA A 5 -1.43 -10.09 1.14
C ALA A 5 -2.20 -8.81 1.51
N THR A 6 -2.74 -8.72 2.73
CA THR A 6 -3.43 -7.50 3.21
C THR A 6 -2.45 -6.33 3.36
N ARG A 7 -1.25 -6.56 3.91
CA ARG A 7 -0.21 -5.51 4.03
C ARG A 7 0.30 -5.06 2.65
N PHE A 8 0.50 -6.00 1.73
CA PHE A 8 0.82 -5.69 0.33
C PHE A 8 -0.29 -4.86 -0.30
N ALA A 9 -1.56 -5.31 -0.23
CA ALA A 9 -2.73 -4.59 -0.75
C ALA A 9 -2.85 -3.16 -0.18
N ALA A 10 -2.53 -2.95 1.09
CA ALA A 10 -2.52 -1.64 1.73
C ALA A 10 -1.44 -0.71 1.14
N VAL A 11 -0.25 -1.24 0.84
CA VAL A 11 0.80 -0.54 0.08
C VAL A 11 0.34 -0.23 -1.34
N GLU A 12 -0.54 -1.07 -1.92
CA GLU A 12 -0.88 -1.02 -3.33
C GLU A 12 -1.88 0.06 -3.75
N ALA A 13 -2.87 0.34 -2.90
CA ALA A 13 -4.14 0.94 -3.34
C ALA A 13 -4.28 2.44 -3.04
N LEU A 14 -3.41 3.04 -2.24
CA LEU A 14 -3.63 4.38 -1.71
C LEU A 14 -2.40 5.28 -1.83
N LYS A 15 -2.66 6.56 -2.16
CA LYS A 15 -1.77 7.70 -1.93
C LYS A 15 -1.61 8.02 -0.43
N PHE A 16 -1.76 7.01 0.43
CA PHE A 16 -1.62 7.15 1.87
C PHE A 16 -0.12 7.21 2.18
N SER A 17 0.31 8.37 2.66
CA SER A 17 1.69 8.61 3.07
C SER A 17 1.83 8.54 4.60
N GLU A 18 3.06 8.42 5.07
CA GLU A 18 3.35 8.51 6.50
C GLU A 18 2.93 9.86 7.08
N VAL A 19 3.00 10.94 6.29
CA VAL A 19 2.56 12.27 6.69
C VAL A 19 1.05 12.27 6.96
N ASP A 20 0.25 11.65 6.09
CA ASP A 20 -1.20 11.56 6.27
C ASP A 20 -1.56 10.73 7.51
N ARG A 21 -0.85 9.61 7.72
CA ARG A 21 -1.04 8.75 8.91
C ARG A 21 -0.77 9.50 10.20
N VAL A 22 0.36 10.21 10.26
CA VAL A 22 0.76 10.98 11.44
C VAL A 22 -0.18 12.17 11.67
N ALA A 23 -0.64 12.83 10.60
CA ALA A 23 -1.62 13.90 10.70
C ALA A 23 -2.96 13.41 11.26
N LEU A 24 -3.47 12.28 10.77
CA LEU A 24 -4.69 11.65 11.28
C LEU A 24 -4.55 11.24 12.76
N HIS A 25 -3.42 10.62 13.12
CA HIS A 25 -3.14 10.23 14.50
C HIS A 25 -3.09 11.44 15.43
N THR A 26 -2.33 12.47 15.05
CA THR A 26 -2.16 13.71 15.81
C THR A 26 -3.50 14.41 16.02
N LEU A 27 -4.28 14.56 14.94
CA LEU A 27 -5.61 15.15 15.01
C LEU A 27 -6.53 14.36 15.96
N GLY A 28 -6.54 13.04 15.84
CA GLY A 28 -7.31 12.15 16.71
C GLY A 28 -6.95 12.32 18.18
N VAL A 29 -5.66 12.26 18.50
CA VAL A 29 -5.13 12.39 19.87
C VAL A 29 -5.42 13.77 20.47
N GLN A 30 -5.34 14.84 19.68
CA GLN A 30 -5.63 16.20 20.16
C GLN A 30 -7.14 16.44 20.33
N ALA A 31 -7.98 15.91 19.45
CA ALA A 31 -9.42 16.15 19.47
C ALA A 31 -10.17 15.24 20.45
N LEU A 32 -9.68 14.02 20.73
CA LEU A 32 -10.36 13.06 21.60
C LEU A 32 -10.61 13.59 23.02
N PRO A 33 -9.65 14.21 23.72
CA PRO A 33 -9.88 14.79 25.04
C PRO A 33 -10.94 15.90 25.02
N VAL A 34 -11.01 16.70 23.95
CA VAL A 34 -12.01 17.76 23.79
C VAL A 34 -13.41 17.15 23.64
N ALA A 35 -13.55 16.12 22.81
CA ALA A 35 -14.82 15.41 22.65
C ALA A 35 -15.26 14.71 23.95
N GLN A 36 -14.31 14.12 24.71
CA GLN A 36 -14.59 13.49 26.00
C GLN A 36 -15.03 14.51 27.06
N ALA A 37 -14.40 15.68 27.11
CA ALA A 37 -14.82 16.75 28.01
C ALA A 37 -16.24 17.25 27.67
N LEU A 38 -16.55 17.41 26.38
CA LEU A 38 -17.90 17.78 25.94
C LEU A 38 -18.93 16.69 26.31
N GLU A 39 -18.62 15.42 26.06
CA GLU A 39 -19.49 14.29 26.44
C GLU A 39 -19.78 14.28 27.93
N ALA A 40 -18.75 14.50 28.78
CA ALA A 40 -18.91 14.55 30.22
C ALA A 40 -19.83 15.70 30.66
N VAL A 41 -19.67 16.90 30.09
CA VAL A 41 -20.54 18.06 30.38
C VAL A 41 -21.98 17.78 29.96
N LEU A 42 -22.19 17.25 28.74
CA LEU A 42 -23.51 16.92 28.23
C LEU A 42 -24.17 15.80 29.04
N LYS A 43 -23.38 14.84 29.54
CA LYS A 43 -23.88 13.75 30.40
C LYS A 43 -24.39 14.28 31.72
N VAL A 44 -23.66 15.18 32.37
CA VAL A 44 -24.08 15.81 33.64
C VAL A 44 -25.37 16.61 33.43
N GLU A 45 -25.46 17.41 32.37
CA GLU A 45 -26.67 18.17 32.07
C GLU A 45 -27.87 17.28 31.71
N PHE A 46 -27.63 16.19 30.97
CA PHE A 46 -28.65 15.19 30.66
C PHE A 46 -29.18 14.52 31.93
N ASP A 47 -28.29 14.06 32.82
CA ASP A 47 -28.65 13.40 34.06
C ASP A 47 -29.42 14.33 35.00
N LYS A 48 -29.04 15.61 35.05
CA LYS A 48 -29.73 16.63 35.84
C LYS A 48 -31.16 16.88 35.33
N LYS A 49 -31.36 16.88 34.01
CA LYS A 49 -32.67 17.18 33.39
C LYS A 49 -33.61 15.97 33.33
N HIS A 50 -33.07 14.77 33.10
CA HIS A 50 -33.87 13.58 32.81
C HIS A 50 -33.65 12.44 33.79
N GLY A 51 -32.59 12.45 34.59
CA GLY A 51 -32.18 11.38 35.48
C GLY A 51 -31.29 10.34 34.80
N ALA A 52 -30.29 9.82 35.51
CA ALA A 52 -29.31 8.88 34.97
C ALA A 52 -29.92 7.58 34.43
N GLN A 53 -31.05 7.13 35.00
CA GLN A 53 -31.80 5.96 34.56
C GLN A 53 -32.42 6.08 33.15
N CYS A 54 -32.52 7.31 32.64
CA CYS A 54 -33.08 7.61 31.33
C CYS A 54 -32.07 7.44 30.19
N ASP A 55 -30.78 7.26 30.49
CA ASP A 55 -29.74 6.97 29.50
C ASP A 55 -29.79 5.50 29.03
N THR A 56 -30.90 5.12 28.40
CA THR A 56 -31.08 3.76 27.86
C THR A 56 -31.63 3.79 26.43
N PRO A 57 -31.36 2.76 25.60
CA PRO A 57 -31.94 2.66 24.27
C PRO A 57 -33.48 2.67 24.29
N ARG A 58 -34.08 1.99 25.27
CA ARG A 58 -35.55 1.93 25.43
C ARG A 58 -36.16 3.31 25.69
N TRP A 59 -35.57 4.11 26.56
CA TRP A 59 -36.06 5.45 26.85
C TRP A 59 -35.93 6.37 25.64
N ARG A 60 -34.79 6.33 24.94
CA ARG A 60 -34.59 7.08 23.69
C ARG A 60 -35.62 6.72 22.61
N GLN A 61 -35.88 5.42 22.43
CA GLN A 61 -36.92 4.94 21.51
C GLN A 61 -38.31 5.43 21.91
N PHE A 62 -38.63 5.41 23.21
CA PHE A 62 -39.90 5.94 23.71
C PHE A 62 -40.04 7.44 23.41
N GLN A 63 -39.00 8.24 23.66
CA GLN A 63 -39.00 9.68 23.38
C GLN A 63 -39.19 9.96 21.87
N ALA A 64 -38.47 9.25 21.00
CA ALA A 64 -38.58 9.42 19.57
C ALA A 64 -39.98 9.04 19.04
N ALA A 65 -40.54 7.93 19.52
CA ALA A 65 -41.82 7.41 19.01
C ALA A 65 -43.05 8.14 19.55
N TYR A 66 -43.05 8.50 20.83
CA TYR A 66 -44.23 9.03 21.52
C TYR A 66 -44.17 10.53 21.81
N GLN A 67 -42.98 11.12 21.86
CA GLN A 67 -42.80 12.56 22.15
C GLN A 67 -42.21 13.34 20.97
N VAL A 68 -41.81 12.65 19.88
CA VAL A 68 -41.18 13.25 18.69
C VAL A 68 -39.99 14.14 19.09
N ALA A 69 -39.23 13.70 20.10
CA ALA A 69 -38.14 14.45 20.68
C ALA A 69 -36.87 13.59 20.81
N PHE A 70 -35.71 14.24 20.76
CA PHE A 70 -34.40 13.59 20.92
C PHE A 70 -33.60 14.27 22.03
N PRO A 71 -34.00 14.14 23.32
CA PRO A 71 -33.37 14.89 24.40
C PRO A 71 -31.91 14.51 24.66
N ALA A 72 -31.49 13.33 24.19
CA ALA A 72 -30.12 12.84 24.26
C ALA A 72 -29.29 13.13 22.99
N ALA A 73 -29.83 13.84 21.99
CA ALA A 73 -29.18 13.97 20.67
C ALA A 73 -27.75 14.52 20.76
N ASP A 74 -27.54 15.62 21.49
CA ASP A 74 -26.21 16.21 21.64
C ASP A 74 -25.23 15.27 22.36
N LEU A 75 -25.70 14.58 23.41
CA LEU A 75 -24.91 13.58 24.13
C LEU A 75 -24.55 12.40 23.22
N ASP A 76 -25.50 11.93 22.40
CA ASP A 76 -25.29 10.83 21.46
C ASP A 76 -24.33 11.25 20.33
N HIS A 77 -24.40 12.49 19.84
CA HIS A 77 -23.43 13.06 18.91
C HIS A 77 -22.03 13.13 19.52
N ALA A 78 -21.89 13.59 20.77
CA ALA A 78 -20.60 13.64 21.45
C ALA A 78 -20.00 12.24 21.64
N ARG A 79 -20.82 11.24 22.02
CA ARG A 79 -20.40 9.83 22.11
C ARG A 79 -19.98 9.26 20.77
N ALA A 80 -20.73 9.56 19.70
CA ALA A 80 -20.38 9.14 18.35
C ALA A 80 -19.04 9.75 17.92
N ALA A 81 -18.79 11.02 18.24
CA ALA A 81 -17.51 11.69 17.98
C ALA A 81 -16.35 11.03 18.75
N CYS A 82 -16.51 10.77 20.05
CA CYS A 82 -15.51 10.05 20.86
C CYS A 82 -15.17 8.67 20.27
N LYS A 83 -16.19 7.92 19.86
CA LYS A 83 -16.03 6.61 19.23
C LYS A 83 -15.26 6.72 17.91
N LEU A 84 -15.68 7.62 17.03
CA LEU A 84 -15.04 7.84 15.73
C LEU A 84 -13.57 8.24 15.89
N LEU A 85 -13.26 9.17 16.79
CA LEU A 85 -11.89 9.61 17.05
C LEU A 85 -11.02 8.46 17.58
N SER A 86 -11.57 7.64 18.48
CA SER A 86 -10.89 6.44 18.98
C SER A 86 -10.63 5.42 17.87
N GLU A 87 -11.59 5.21 16.96
CA GLU A 87 -11.44 4.34 15.79
C GLU A 87 -10.40 4.89 14.79
N ILE A 88 -10.32 6.20 14.58
CA ILE A 88 -9.30 6.84 13.75
C ILE A 88 -7.90 6.65 14.35
N ILE A 89 -7.74 6.84 15.66
CA ILE A 89 -6.46 6.60 16.36
C ILE A 89 -6.06 5.13 16.19
N ALA A 90 -6.98 4.19 16.48
CA ALA A 90 -6.72 2.76 16.36
C ALA A 90 -6.38 2.35 14.92
N PHE A 91 -7.05 2.94 13.93
CA PHE A 91 -6.72 2.75 12.52
C PHE A 91 -5.29 3.23 12.20
N ALA A 92 -4.92 4.44 12.63
CA ALA A 92 -3.60 5.01 12.34
C ALA A 92 -2.45 4.25 13.04
N GLU A 93 -2.73 3.57 14.15
CA GLU A 93 -1.78 2.74 14.89
C GLU A 93 -1.66 1.31 14.36
N ASN A 94 -2.65 0.82 13.61
CA ASN A 94 -2.66 -0.51 13.04
C ASN A 94 -1.45 -0.73 12.10
N GLU A 95 -0.87 -1.92 12.17
CA GLU A 95 0.25 -2.35 11.33
C GLU A 95 0.00 -2.18 9.83
N ALA A 96 -1.23 -2.42 9.37
CA ALA A 96 -1.58 -2.23 7.96
C ALA A 96 -1.49 -0.75 7.54
N ALA A 97 -1.94 0.17 8.39
CA ALA A 97 -1.84 1.61 8.13
C ALA A 97 -0.38 2.09 8.22
N ARG A 98 0.39 1.60 9.19
CA ARG A 98 1.84 1.87 9.29
C ARG A 98 2.60 1.37 8.06
N ALA A 99 2.30 0.17 7.59
CA ALA A 99 2.88 -0.40 6.37
C ALA A 99 2.47 0.40 5.13
N ALA A 100 1.21 0.83 5.05
CA ALA A 100 0.74 1.68 3.97
C ALA A 100 1.42 3.05 3.98
N GLY A 101 1.67 3.66 5.14
CA GLY A 101 2.35 4.96 5.25
C GLY A 101 3.85 4.91 4.92
N ALA A 102 4.51 3.78 5.21
CA ALA A 102 5.96 3.66 5.07
C ALA A 102 6.45 3.72 3.61
N SER A 103 7.49 4.53 3.37
CA SER A 103 8.22 4.53 2.09
C SER A 103 9.10 3.30 1.91
N ILE A 104 9.63 2.75 3.01
CA ILE A 104 10.41 1.49 3.02
C ILE A 104 9.77 0.53 4.02
N LEU A 105 9.37 -0.64 3.54
CA LEU A 105 8.81 -1.72 4.35
C LEU A 105 9.77 -2.91 4.37
N LEU A 106 9.98 -3.51 5.54
CA LEU A 106 10.81 -4.69 5.70
C LEU A 106 9.98 -5.94 6.01
N MET A 107 9.99 -6.89 5.08
CA MET A 107 9.41 -8.23 5.27
C MET A 107 10.47 -9.18 5.81
N ARG A 108 10.27 -9.64 7.03
CA ARG A 108 11.15 -10.59 7.72
C ARG A 108 10.54 -11.98 7.74
N GLY A 109 11.32 -13.01 8.07
CA GLY A 109 10.84 -14.38 8.24
C GLY A 109 11.95 -15.42 8.07
N PRO A 110 11.73 -16.67 8.49
CA PRO A 110 12.74 -17.72 8.41
C PRO A 110 13.04 -18.14 6.96
N ALA A 111 14.11 -18.91 6.77
CA ALA A 111 14.44 -19.47 5.46
C ALA A 111 13.33 -20.42 4.97
N GLY A 112 13.07 -20.45 3.67
CA GLY A 112 12.09 -21.38 3.07
C GLY A 112 10.61 -21.08 3.34
N ILE A 113 10.27 -20.02 4.10
CA ILE A 113 8.87 -19.69 4.46
C ILE A 113 8.01 -19.19 3.27
N GLY A 114 8.60 -19.02 2.09
CA GLY A 114 7.87 -18.53 0.90
C GLY A 114 7.85 -17.01 0.70
N LYS A 115 8.79 -16.24 1.28
CA LYS A 115 8.91 -14.78 1.06
C LYS A 115 9.02 -14.44 -0.43
N THR A 116 10.00 -15.00 -1.12
CA THR A 116 10.23 -14.79 -2.56
C THR A 116 8.99 -15.12 -3.39
N HIS A 117 8.33 -16.24 -3.10
CA HIS A 117 7.10 -16.64 -3.82
C HIS A 117 5.97 -15.61 -3.61
N THR A 118 5.72 -15.24 -2.36
CA THR A 118 4.69 -14.23 -2.00
C THR A 118 4.96 -12.90 -2.71
N THR A 119 6.22 -12.46 -2.68
CA THR A 119 6.63 -11.19 -3.27
C THR A 119 6.52 -11.20 -4.80
N ILE A 120 6.91 -12.29 -5.45
CA ILE A 120 6.78 -12.46 -6.91
C ILE A 120 5.30 -12.50 -7.31
N ASP A 121 4.47 -13.23 -6.58
CA ASP A 121 3.03 -13.30 -6.87
C ASP A 121 2.36 -11.94 -6.71
N ALA A 122 2.63 -11.23 -5.62
CA ALA A 122 2.16 -9.86 -5.41
C ALA A 122 2.61 -8.93 -6.55
N THR A 123 3.86 -9.06 -7.01
CA THR A 123 4.37 -8.28 -8.16
C THR A 123 3.59 -8.59 -9.43
N LYS A 124 3.32 -9.86 -9.71
CA LYS A 124 2.57 -10.27 -10.91
C LYS A 124 1.14 -9.75 -10.88
N GLU A 125 0.45 -9.89 -9.75
CA GLU A 125 -0.91 -9.38 -9.55
C GLU A 125 -0.95 -7.86 -9.75
N ARG A 126 0.04 -7.15 -9.20
CA ARG A 126 0.18 -5.69 -9.35
C ARG A 126 0.32 -5.26 -10.81
N VAL A 127 1.24 -5.90 -11.53
CA VAL A 127 1.49 -5.60 -12.95
C VAL A 127 0.27 -5.97 -13.80
N ALA A 128 -0.40 -7.08 -13.49
CA ALA A 128 -1.64 -7.48 -14.17
C ALA A 128 -2.79 -6.48 -13.94
N ALA A 129 -2.82 -5.81 -12.79
CA ALA A 129 -3.75 -4.73 -12.48
C ALA A 129 -3.35 -3.37 -13.11
N GLY A 130 -2.31 -3.32 -13.95
CA GLY A 130 -1.84 -2.10 -14.61
C GLY A 130 -1.07 -1.15 -13.68
N ARG A 131 -0.68 -1.61 -12.49
CA ARG A 131 0.08 -0.83 -11.51
C ARG A 131 1.57 -1.09 -11.65
N ALA A 132 2.36 -0.09 -11.30
CA ALA A 132 3.80 -0.13 -11.51
C ALA A 132 4.54 -0.91 -10.40
N ALA A 133 5.35 -1.88 -10.81
CA ALA A 133 6.32 -2.50 -9.92
C ALA A 133 7.49 -3.14 -10.65
N ILE A 134 8.57 -3.33 -9.90
CA ILE A 134 9.73 -4.10 -10.30
C ILE A 134 10.25 -4.91 -9.12
N ALA A 135 10.72 -6.12 -9.39
CA ALA A 135 11.45 -6.93 -8.43
C ALA A 135 12.91 -7.11 -8.89
N ILE A 136 13.83 -6.85 -7.97
CA ILE A 136 15.26 -7.13 -8.09
C ILE A 136 15.67 -8.10 -6.98
N LEU A 137 16.68 -8.92 -7.24
CA LEU A 137 17.22 -9.84 -6.24
C LEU A 137 18.45 -9.22 -5.59
N GLY A 138 18.65 -9.40 -4.28
CA GLY A 138 19.79 -8.85 -3.56
C GLY A 138 21.13 -9.29 -4.16
N GLN A 139 21.21 -10.54 -4.65
CA GLN A 139 22.37 -11.07 -5.35
C GLN A 139 22.69 -10.37 -6.69
N GLU A 140 21.73 -9.67 -7.30
CA GLU A 140 21.97 -8.89 -8.52
C GLU A 140 22.70 -7.57 -8.24
N ILE A 141 22.74 -7.12 -6.97
CA ILE A 141 23.45 -5.92 -6.53
C ILE A 141 24.92 -6.29 -6.33
N THR A 142 25.67 -6.33 -7.43
CA THR A 142 27.09 -6.68 -7.44
C THR A 142 27.98 -5.54 -6.94
N ALA A 143 29.26 -5.86 -6.71
CA ALA A 143 30.24 -4.86 -6.27
C ALA A 143 30.26 -3.63 -7.20
N GLY A 144 30.20 -2.44 -6.60
CA GLY A 144 30.20 -1.17 -7.32
C GLY A 144 28.84 -0.72 -7.86
N HIS A 145 27.80 -1.55 -7.74
CA HIS A 145 26.43 -1.18 -8.10
C HIS A 145 25.61 -0.85 -6.85
N ASP A 146 24.67 0.07 -6.99
CA ASP A 146 23.67 0.40 -5.98
C ASP A 146 22.29 -0.12 -6.43
N PRO A 147 21.27 -0.12 -5.55
CA PRO A 147 19.95 -0.62 -5.91
C PRO A 147 19.33 0.09 -7.13
N TRP A 148 19.54 1.40 -7.29
CA TRP A 148 18.99 2.17 -8.40
C TRP A 148 19.66 1.85 -9.73
N SER A 149 20.97 1.56 -9.74
CA SER A 149 21.64 1.15 -10.97
C SER A 149 21.19 -0.22 -11.47
N VAL A 150 20.85 -1.14 -10.55
CA VAL A 150 20.22 -2.43 -10.90
C VAL A 150 18.81 -2.22 -11.46
N VAL A 151 18.01 -1.33 -10.84
CA VAL A 151 16.68 -0.96 -11.33
C VAL A 151 16.76 -0.33 -12.73
N ALA A 152 17.68 0.61 -12.95
CA ALA A 152 17.90 1.26 -14.23
C ALA A 152 18.24 0.22 -15.32
N LYS A 153 19.16 -0.69 -15.01
CA LYS A 153 19.54 -1.78 -15.91
C LYS A 153 18.36 -2.68 -16.28
N LYS A 154 17.54 -3.09 -15.30
CA LYS A 154 16.37 -3.95 -15.57
C LYS A 154 15.28 -3.25 -16.37
N LEU A 155 15.13 -1.93 -16.21
CA LEU A 155 14.17 -1.12 -16.95
C LEU A 155 14.71 -0.62 -18.28
N GLU A 156 15.92 -1.04 -18.67
CA GLU A 156 16.61 -0.58 -19.89
C GLU A 156 16.72 0.96 -19.96
N ILE A 157 16.80 1.61 -18.80
CA ILE A 157 17.12 3.03 -18.68
C ILE A 157 18.61 3.19 -19.02
N SER A 158 18.97 4.31 -19.66
CA SER A 158 20.34 4.57 -20.09
C SER A 158 21.35 4.26 -18.96
N PRO A 159 22.46 3.54 -19.23
CA PRO A 159 23.49 3.26 -18.24
C PRO A 159 24.22 4.52 -17.76
N THR A 160 24.08 5.64 -18.49
CA THR A 160 24.59 6.96 -18.10
C THR A 160 23.59 7.77 -17.28
N ALA A 161 22.38 7.26 -17.07
CA ALA A 161 21.36 7.96 -16.30
C ALA A 161 21.80 8.11 -14.84
N THR A 162 21.63 9.32 -14.34
CA THR A 162 21.82 9.63 -12.94
C THR A 162 20.71 9.00 -12.10
N LYS A 163 20.99 8.79 -10.82
CA LYS A 163 20.00 8.32 -9.84
C LYS A 163 18.71 9.15 -9.84
N ALA A 164 18.83 10.47 -9.96
CA ALA A 164 17.70 11.39 -9.99
C ALA A 164 16.81 11.18 -11.24
N GLU A 165 17.41 10.92 -12.40
CA GLU A 165 16.67 10.61 -13.63
C GLU A 165 15.91 9.29 -13.52
N VAL A 166 16.55 8.26 -12.94
CA VAL A 166 15.90 6.97 -12.69
C VAL A 166 14.66 7.17 -11.79
N ILE A 167 14.82 7.84 -10.65
CA ILE A 167 13.72 8.15 -9.73
C ILE A 167 12.62 8.98 -10.43
N GLY A 168 12.99 9.98 -11.21
CA GLY A 168 12.05 10.82 -11.95
C GLY A 168 11.21 10.04 -12.97
N VAL A 169 11.82 9.08 -13.68
CA VAL A 169 11.10 8.18 -14.60
C VAL A 169 10.10 7.30 -13.83
N LEU A 170 10.51 6.73 -12.69
CA LEU A 170 9.61 5.92 -11.86
C LEU A 170 8.45 6.74 -11.30
N ALA A 171 8.72 7.96 -10.83
CA ALA A 171 7.72 8.87 -10.30
C ALA A 171 6.70 9.27 -11.36
N THR A 172 7.15 9.64 -12.56
CA THR A 172 6.28 9.97 -13.70
C THR A 172 5.35 8.79 -14.06
N TYR A 173 5.88 7.56 -14.01
CA TYR A 173 5.08 6.37 -14.27
C TYR A 173 4.05 6.13 -13.15
N ALA A 174 4.44 6.31 -11.88
CA ALA A 174 3.52 6.20 -10.74
C ALA A 174 2.34 7.18 -10.87
N GLU A 175 2.64 8.45 -11.20
CA GLU A 175 1.62 9.49 -11.42
C GLU A 175 0.65 9.10 -12.53
N LYS A 176 1.16 8.60 -13.66
CA LYS A 176 0.33 8.15 -14.79
C LYS A 176 -0.61 6.99 -14.41
N THR A 177 -0.17 6.09 -13.54
CA THR A 177 -0.99 4.95 -13.09
C THR A 177 -1.91 5.28 -11.90
N GLY A 178 -1.75 6.45 -11.27
CA GLY A 178 -2.49 6.85 -10.08
C GLY A 178 -2.15 6.03 -8.82
N ALA A 179 -1.08 5.22 -8.86
CA ALA A 179 -0.65 4.34 -7.78
C ALA A 179 0.88 4.41 -7.63
N PRO A 180 1.43 4.20 -6.42
CA PRO A 180 2.87 4.31 -6.21
C PRO A 180 3.65 3.28 -7.01
N PHE A 181 4.85 3.62 -7.47
CA PHE A 181 5.76 2.64 -8.05
C PHE A 181 6.36 1.79 -6.94
N VAL A 182 6.19 0.47 -6.99
CA VAL A 182 6.72 -0.42 -5.94
C VAL A 182 8.00 -1.10 -6.42
N VAL A 183 9.12 -0.79 -5.76
CA VAL A 183 10.41 -1.45 -5.98
C VAL A 183 10.59 -2.51 -4.90
N ILE A 184 10.80 -3.74 -5.33
CA ILE A 184 10.99 -4.87 -4.45
C ILE A 184 12.44 -5.31 -4.54
N VAL A 185 13.10 -5.42 -3.39
CA VAL A 185 14.43 -6.01 -3.27
C VAL A 185 14.34 -7.27 -2.44
N ASP A 186 14.31 -8.41 -3.13
CA ASP A 186 14.18 -9.70 -2.49
C ASP A 186 15.54 -10.21 -1.99
N ALA A 187 15.55 -10.82 -0.80
CA ALA A 187 16.71 -11.42 -0.17
C ALA A 187 17.91 -10.45 -0.07
N VAL A 188 17.72 -9.30 0.59
CA VAL A 188 18.80 -8.31 0.79
C VAL A 188 20.02 -8.93 1.49
N ASN A 189 19.81 -9.96 2.31
CA ASN A 189 20.87 -10.74 2.96
C ASN A 189 21.76 -11.55 1.99
N GLU A 190 21.35 -11.75 0.74
CA GLU A 190 22.10 -12.46 -0.31
C GLU A 190 22.93 -11.51 -1.18
N THR A 191 22.92 -10.21 -0.86
CA THR A 191 23.85 -9.24 -1.45
C THR A 191 25.30 -9.63 -1.10
N PRO A 192 26.22 -9.70 -2.08
CA PRO A 192 27.62 -10.08 -1.84
C PRO A 192 28.30 -9.28 -0.72
N ASP A 193 28.07 -7.96 -0.69
CA ASP A 193 28.47 -7.06 0.39
C ASP A 193 27.25 -6.52 1.13
N ARG A 194 26.56 -7.42 1.85
CA ARG A 194 25.31 -7.11 2.57
C ARG A 194 25.43 -5.96 3.57
N LYS A 195 26.62 -5.69 4.12
CA LYS A 195 26.81 -4.59 5.09
C LYS A 195 26.65 -3.21 4.45
N ARG A 196 26.75 -3.09 3.12
CA ARG A 196 26.46 -1.85 2.39
C ARG A 196 25.03 -1.36 2.55
N TRP A 197 24.08 -2.24 2.87
CA TRP A 197 22.71 -1.81 3.16
C TRP A 197 22.63 -0.80 4.31
N ARG A 198 23.58 -0.84 5.25
CA ARG A 198 23.65 0.13 6.36
C ARG A 198 23.90 1.55 5.89
N SER A 199 24.65 1.74 4.78
CA SER A 199 24.90 3.05 4.18
C SER A 199 23.91 3.41 3.07
N TRP A 200 23.34 2.42 2.37
CA TRP A 200 22.33 2.65 1.35
C TRP A 200 20.95 2.96 1.92
N LEU A 201 20.55 2.37 3.05
CA LEU A 201 19.23 2.60 3.64
C LEU A 201 18.94 4.09 3.91
N PRO A 202 19.83 4.87 4.57
CA PRO A 202 19.58 6.29 4.79
C PRO A 202 19.49 7.08 3.48
N GLN A 203 20.30 6.71 2.47
CA GLN A 203 20.27 7.34 1.15
C GLN A 203 18.96 7.03 0.41
N LEU A 204 18.53 5.76 0.42
CA LEU A 204 17.24 5.33 -0.12
C LEU A 204 16.09 6.06 0.56
N THR A 205 16.11 6.18 1.89
CA THR A 205 15.08 6.92 2.61
C THR A 205 15.02 8.38 2.13
N ALA A 206 16.17 9.04 1.99
CA ALA A 206 16.25 10.41 1.48
C ALA A 206 15.76 10.53 0.02
N ASP A 207 16.11 9.57 -0.82
CA ASP A 207 15.71 9.51 -2.24
C ASP A 207 14.20 9.37 -2.43
N LEU A 208 13.52 8.73 -1.47
CA LEU A 208 12.07 8.47 -1.52
C LEU A 208 11.23 9.59 -0.91
N VAL A 209 11.85 10.59 -0.27
CA VAL A 209 11.10 11.71 0.33
C VAL A 209 10.35 12.47 -0.77
N GLY A 210 9.03 12.58 -0.62
CA GLY A 210 8.17 13.27 -1.58
C GLY A 210 7.96 12.55 -2.91
N GLN A 211 8.52 11.34 -3.09
CA GLN A 211 8.37 10.56 -4.31
C GLN A 211 7.20 9.57 -4.18
N PRO A 212 6.39 9.36 -5.24
CA PRO A 212 5.33 8.34 -5.25
C PRO A 212 5.92 6.93 -5.47
N ILE A 213 6.98 6.59 -4.74
CA ILE A 213 7.72 5.33 -4.86
C ILE A 213 7.77 4.68 -3.48
N LYS A 214 7.53 3.37 -3.42
CA LYS A 214 7.64 2.56 -2.20
C LYS A 214 8.61 1.43 -2.43
N VAL A 215 9.41 1.12 -1.40
CA VAL A 215 10.40 0.05 -1.44
C VAL A 215 9.99 -1.05 -0.46
N LEU A 216 9.95 -2.28 -0.93
CA LEU A 216 9.85 -3.45 -0.08
C LEU A 216 11.18 -4.19 -0.07
N LEU A 217 11.73 -4.39 1.11
CA LEU A 217 12.91 -5.22 1.34
C LEU A 217 12.46 -6.55 1.95
N THR A 218 13.04 -7.67 1.49
CA THR A 218 12.86 -8.96 2.17
C THR A 218 14.19 -9.42 2.76
N CYS A 219 14.15 -9.92 4.00
CA CYS A 219 15.33 -10.41 4.70
C CYS A 219 15.00 -11.67 5.51
N ARG A 220 15.99 -12.55 5.69
CA ARG A 220 15.86 -13.66 6.65
C ARG A 220 16.13 -13.13 8.06
N ASP A 221 15.35 -13.58 9.04
CA ASP A 221 15.42 -13.08 10.42
C ASP A 221 16.84 -13.05 10.99
N ILE A 222 17.58 -14.15 10.81
CA ILE A 222 18.95 -14.32 11.30
C ILE A 222 19.97 -13.33 10.72
N PHE A 223 19.66 -12.68 9.60
CA PHE A 223 20.57 -11.76 8.91
C PHE A 223 20.13 -10.30 9.03
N VAL A 224 19.02 -9.99 9.69
CA VAL A 224 18.50 -8.62 9.80
C VAL A 224 19.52 -7.69 10.44
N ASP A 225 20.08 -8.07 11.59
CA ASP A 225 21.03 -7.23 12.32
C ASP A 225 22.39 -7.14 11.61
N ASP A 226 22.86 -8.25 11.03
CA ASP A 226 24.11 -8.27 10.26
C ASP A 226 23.99 -7.40 8.99
N THR A 227 22.87 -7.49 8.28
CA THR A 227 22.67 -6.79 7.00
C THR A 227 22.30 -5.32 7.20
N LEU A 228 21.32 -5.03 8.07
CA LEU A 228 20.71 -3.70 8.20
C LEU A 228 21.18 -2.93 9.44
N GLY A 229 21.70 -3.62 10.46
CA GLY A 229 22.18 -3.02 11.71
C GLY A 229 21.15 -2.12 12.40
N ALA A 230 21.63 -1.08 13.09
CA ALA A 230 20.78 -0.11 13.76
C ALA A 230 19.81 0.62 12.80
N THR A 231 20.23 0.83 11.55
CA THR A 231 19.38 1.47 10.52
C THR A 231 18.15 0.62 10.19
N GLY A 232 18.26 -0.71 10.30
CA GLY A 232 17.14 -1.63 10.11
C GLY A 232 16.11 -1.57 11.24
N ALA A 233 16.51 -1.22 12.47
CA ALA A 233 15.61 -1.18 13.63
C ALA A 233 14.57 -0.05 13.53
N GLY A 234 14.88 1.04 12.81
CA GLY A 234 13.95 2.14 12.57
C GLY A 234 12.94 1.88 11.44
N LEU A 235 13.08 0.80 10.67
CA LEU A 235 12.18 0.49 9.58
C LEU A 235 10.87 -0.13 10.09
N VAL A 236 9.76 0.27 9.48
CA VAL A 236 8.51 -0.46 9.65
C VAL A 236 8.72 -1.87 9.11
N SER A 237 8.49 -2.88 9.95
CA SER A 237 8.73 -4.28 9.59
C SER A 237 7.58 -5.17 10.00
N PHE A 238 7.39 -6.27 9.26
CA PHE A 238 6.44 -7.32 9.61
C PHE A 238 7.05 -8.69 9.35
N THR A 239 6.58 -9.70 10.08
CA THR A 239 7.07 -11.08 9.93
C THR A 239 6.13 -11.86 9.03
N HIS A 240 6.68 -12.47 7.98
CA HIS A 240 5.95 -13.38 7.13
C HIS A 240 5.74 -14.71 7.84
N THR A 241 4.48 -15.03 8.12
CA THR A 241 4.08 -16.29 8.72
C THR A 241 3.42 -17.18 7.68
N LEU A 242 3.85 -18.45 7.60
CA LEU A 242 3.09 -19.50 6.93
C LEU A 242 1.87 -19.78 7.79
N LYS A 243 0.74 -19.13 7.48
CA LYS A 243 -0.55 -19.61 7.98
C LYS A 243 -0.82 -20.90 7.22
N LEU A 244 -0.57 -22.06 7.85
CA LEU A 244 -1.08 -23.36 7.41
C LEU A 244 -2.55 -23.13 7.02
N LEU A 245 -2.87 -23.38 5.76
CA LEU A 245 -4.24 -23.37 5.28
C LEU A 245 -4.97 -24.53 5.97
N THR A 246 -5.52 -24.30 7.17
CA THR A 246 -6.69 -25.05 7.59
C THR A 246 -7.83 -24.57 6.70
N ALA A 247 -8.01 -25.27 5.59
CA ALA A 247 -9.11 -25.07 4.67
C ALA A 247 -10.43 -25.27 5.43
N SER A 248 -11.06 -24.19 5.88
CA SER A 248 -12.51 -24.17 6.10
C SER A 248 -13.15 -23.76 4.78
N THR A 249 -13.52 -24.78 4.01
CA THR A 249 -14.24 -24.64 2.76
C THR A 249 -15.61 -24.04 3.03
N THR A 250 -15.77 -22.75 2.78
CA THR A 250 -17.08 -22.18 2.41
C THR A 250 -16.92 -21.59 1.02
N ARG A 251 -17.26 -22.40 0.00
CA ARG A 251 -17.41 -21.91 -1.38
C ARG A 251 -18.57 -20.91 -1.39
N PRO A 252 -18.39 -19.68 -1.90
CA PRO A 252 -19.52 -18.86 -2.29
C PRO A 252 -20.19 -19.47 -3.53
N THR A 253 -21.50 -19.63 -3.45
CA THR A 253 -22.38 -20.10 -4.52
C THR A 253 -22.25 -19.19 -5.75
N PRO A 254 -22.05 -19.72 -6.96
CA PRO A 254 -21.94 -18.86 -8.14
C PRO A 254 -23.30 -18.26 -8.50
N LEU A 255 -23.35 -16.94 -8.57
CA LEU A 255 -24.47 -16.19 -9.16
C LEU A 255 -24.55 -16.53 -10.67
N ARG A 256 -25.71 -17.02 -11.10
CA ARG A 256 -26.03 -17.29 -12.51
C ARG A 256 -25.91 -16.00 -13.34
N PRO A 257 -25.15 -15.98 -14.44
CA PRO A 257 -25.22 -14.89 -15.39
C PRO A 257 -26.50 -14.98 -16.25
N SER A 258 -27.23 -13.88 -16.34
CA SER A 258 -28.37 -13.70 -17.24
C SER A 258 -27.89 -13.73 -18.70
N THR A 259 -28.50 -14.59 -19.49
CA THR A 259 -28.27 -14.76 -20.92
C THR A 259 -28.62 -13.49 -21.72
N ARG A 260 -27.61 -12.87 -22.34
CA ARG A 260 -27.78 -12.21 -23.65
C ARG A 260 -26.50 -12.40 -24.46
N SER A 261 -26.65 -13.19 -25.52
CA SER A 261 -25.57 -13.57 -26.43
C SER A 261 -25.07 -12.38 -27.25
N ALA A 262 -23.78 -12.09 -27.16
CA ALA A 262 -23.05 -11.40 -28.23
C ALA A 262 -21.93 -12.35 -28.67
N ARG A 263 -22.02 -12.84 -29.91
CA ARG A 263 -21.04 -13.73 -30.54
C ARG A 263 -19.72 -12.99 -30.71
N LEU A 264 -18.63 -13.56 -30.21
CA LEU A 264 -17.27 -13.13 -30.55
C LEU A 264 -16.73 -13.97 -31.75
N PRO A 265 -15.97 -13.37 -32.70
CA PRO A 265 -15.44 -14.09 -33.86
C PRO A 265 -14.32 -15.08 -33.52
N ARG A 266 -14.17 -16.04 -34.43
CA ARG A 266 -13.54 -17.35 -34.30
C ARG A 266 -12.06 -17.33 -34.70
N TRP A 267 -11.15 -16.87 -33.86
CA TRP A 267 -9.69 -17.14 -33.99
C TRP A 267 -9.00 -17.13 -32.61
N TRP A 268 -8.90 -18.30 -31.96
CA TRP A 268 -8.04 -18.53 -30.79
C TRP A 268 -7.50 -19.97 -30.85
N PRO A 269 -6.18 -20.22 -30.88
CA PRO A 269 -5.64 -21.57 -30.79
C PRO A 269 -5.62 -22.09 -29.35
N SER A 270 -5.93 -23.38 -29.20
CA SER A 270 -5.96 -24.18 -27.97
C SER A 270 -4.59 -24.30 -27.29
N PRO A 271 -4.51 -24.39 -25.95
CA PRO A 271 -3.24 -24.51 -25.22
C PRO A 271 -2.83 -25.99 -25.12
N ASN A 272 -1.84 -26.42 -25.91
CA ASN A 272 -1.08 -27.63 -25.64
C ASN A 272 0.25 -27.62 -26.43
N SER A 273 1.32 -27.10 -25.81
CA SER A 273 2.69 -27.66 -25.92
C SER A 273 3.67 -26.90 -25.00
N PRO A 274 4.68 -27.58 -24.42
CA PRO A 274 5.52 -27.04 -23.36
C PRO A 274 6.83 -26.45 -23.91
N THR A 275 7.14 -25.21 -23.55
CA THR A 275 8.48 -24.61 -23.35
C THR A 275 8.36 -23.09 -23.50
N ARG A 276 8.76 -22.33 -22.48
CA ARG A 276 9.76 -21.26 -22.59
C ARG A 276 9.89 -20.45 -21.30
N SER A 277 11.14 -20.28 -20.95
CA SER A 277 11.70 -19.37 -19.97
C SER A 277 11.17 -17.95 -20.07
N PHE A 278 11.06 -17.32 -18.89
CA PHE A 278 11.35 -15.92 -18.60
C PHE A 278 11.53 -14.98 -19.81
N CYS A 279 10.50 -14.18 -20.09
CA CYS A 279 10.60 -12.79 -20.56
C CYS A 279 9.18 -12.21 -20.70
N ILE A 280 8.80 -11.28 -19.81
CA ILE A 280 7.58 -10.47 -19.95
C ILE A 280 8.04 -9.05 -20.28
N TRP A 281 8.11 -8.73 -21.57
CA TRP A 281 7.96 -7.37 -22.10
C TRP A 281 7.51 -7.45 -23.57
N SER A 282 6.19 -7.34 -23.80
CA SER A 282 5.62 -7.13 -25.13
C SER A 282 4.18 -6.61 -25.06
N VAL A 283 3.97 -5.46 -24.41
CA VAL A 283 2.73 -4.67 -24.59
C VAL A 283 2.98 -3.19 -24.92
N ALA A 284 4.22 -2.68 -24.86
CA ALA A 284 4.52 -1.27 -25.15
C ALA A 284 5.04 -0.94 -26.57
N ARG A 285 4.93 -1.85 -27.55
CA ARG A 285 5.35 -1.60 -28.96
C ARG A 285 4.21 -1.72 -29.99
N ARG A 286 2.98 -1.30 -29.66
CA ARG A 286 1.87 -1.19 -30.64
C ARG A 286 1.15 0.16 -30.70
N SER A 287 1.78 1.25 -30.24
CA SER A 287 1.26 2.62 -30.45
C SER A 287 2.22 3.59 -31.15
N ALA A 288 3.42 3.14 -31.57
CA ALA A 288 4.35 3.97 -32.34
C ALA A 288 4.30 3.71 -33.87
N ALA A 289 3.38 2.87 -34.34
CA ALA A 289 3.19 2.55 -35.76
C ALA A 289 1.72 2.75 -36.17
N SER A 290 1.20 3.95 -35.93
CA SER A 290 0.04 4.45 -36.68
C SER A 290 0.27 5.93 -36.93
N GLY A 291 0.92 6.23 -38.04
CA GLY A 291 1.11 7.60 -38.51
C GLY A 291 -0.24 8.29 -38.68
N ARG A 292 -0.44 9.38 -37.92
CA ARG A 292 -1.28 10.51 -38.30
C ARG A 292 -0.54 11.76 -37.87
N GLY A 293 -0.25 12.62 -38.84
CA GLY A 293 0.58 13.81 -38.68
C GLY A 293 0.00 14.82 -37.70
N PHE A 294 0.89 15.47 -36.97
CA PHE A 294 0.61 16.73 -36.27
C PHE A 294 0.41 17.85 -37.31
N PRO A 295 -0.62 18.71 -37.19
CA PRO A 295 -0.60 20.00 -37.86
C PRO A 295 0.33 20.95 -37.10
N ALA A 296 1.21 21.61 -37.84
CA ALA A 296 2.13 22.62 -37.36
C ALA A 296 1.38 23.83 -36.77
N VAL A 297 1.65 24.16 -35.50
CA VAL A 297 1.27 25.45 -34.92
C VAL A 297 2.35 26.45 -35.31
N ARG A 298 2.00 27.40 -36.19
CA ARG A 298 2.84 28.53 -36.54
C ARG A 298 3.02 29.45 -35.33
N SER A 299 4.25 29.87 -35.12
CA SER A 299 4.66 30.94 -34.23
C SER A 299 4.06 32.28 -34.67
N ALA A 300 3.49 33.01 -33.71
CA ALA A 300 3.28 34.45 -33.82
C ALA A 300 4.00 35.11 -32.64
N SER A 301 4.97 35.97 -32.95
CA SER A 301 5.68 36.84 -32.00
C SER A 301 5.05 38.26 -32.02
N PRO A 302 5.41 39.15 -31.09
CA PRO A 302 4.48 40.02 -30.39
C PRO A 302 4.30 41.41 -31.01
N ARG A 303 3.19 42.06 -30.65
CA ARG A 303 3.08 43.51 -30.41
C ARG A 303 2.15 43.74 -29.23
#